data_AF-A0A3C1NAK6-F1
#
_entry.id   AF-A0A3C1NAK6-F1
#
_cell.length_a   1.000
_cell.length_b   1.000
_cell.length_c   1.000
_cell.angle_alpha   90.00
_cell.angle_beta   90.00
_cell.angle_gamma   90.00
#
_symmetry.space_group_name_H-M   'P 1'
#
loop_
_entity.id
_entity.type
_entity.pdbx_description
1 polymer ?
#
loop_
_entity_poly.entity_id
_entity_poly.type
_entity_poly.pdbx_seq_one_letter_code
_entity_poly.pdbx_strand_id
1 'polypeptide(L)'
;RTGYRVKPTLTHRLLDAGAIRKLLNANFNLFIRTLCLIFSFAWFTNRSAQLGDLYLAANAVLLHLQTISAYALDGFAHAAETLVGRAVGERKRSALLTTIRVSTLWALIVSSIISLIYLITGSHLLNWMTNHSDVLILARAYLPWVVIGPIISVWSFQLDGIFIGATRTREMRNAMLISLGGYLLAVEASIDLAHNHGLWLSLLLFFVLRALTLSFYLPRIIATTH
;
A
#
# COMPACT_ATOMS: atom_id res chain seq x y z
N ARG A 1 -52.92 6.95 -29.24
CA ARG A 1 -52.03 7.84 -28.45
C ARG A 1 -51.05 6.97 -27.67
N THR A 2 -49.99 6.49 -28.31
CA THR A 2 -48.96 5.65 -27.68
C THR A 2 -47.70 6.50 -27.51
N GLY A 3 -47.47 6.97 -26.30
CA GLY A 3 -46.29 7.77 -25.93
C GLY A 3 -45.06 6.90 -25.83
N TYR A 4 -44.31 6.74 -26.93
CA TYR A 4 -42.95 6.23 -26.88
C TYR A 4 -42.04 7.28 -26.20
N ARG A 5 -41.69 7.04 -24.93
CA ARG A 5 -40.60 7.76 -24.27
C ARG A 5 -39.31 7.46 -25.02
N VAL A 6 -38.78 8.45 -25.71
CA VAL A 6 -37.45 8.42 -26.35
C VAL A 6 -36.44 8.02 -25.28
N LYS A 7 -35.79 6.86 -25.43
CA LYS A 7 -34.65 6.47 -24.58
C LYS A 7 -33.56 7.52 -24.79
N PRO A 8 -32.97 8.10 -23.72
CA PRO A 8 -31.92 9.08 -23.87
C PRO A 8 -30.76 8.47 -24.68
N THR A 9 -30.34 9.20 -25.71
CA THR A 9 -29.21 8.83 -26.59
C THR A 9 -27.94 8.64 -25.76
N LEU A 10 -27.16 7.61 -26.09
CA LEU A 10 -25.93 7.20 -25.39
C LEU A 10 -24.95 8.36 -25.12
N THR A 11 -24.90 9.36 -26.00
CA THR A 11 -24.09 10.57 -25.89
C THR A 11 -24.41 11.44 -24.66
N HIS A 12 -25.67 11.53 -24.24
CA HIS A 12 -26.05 12.31 -23.05
C HIS A 12 -25.63 11.66 -21.72
N ARG A 13 -25.43 10.33 -21.70
CA ARG A 13 -24.89 9.63 -20.51
C ARG A 13 -23.37 9.69 -20.42
N LEU A 14 -22.68 9.77 -21.56
CA LEU A 14 -21.21 9.87 -21.62
C LEU A 14 -20.71 11.28 -21.27
N LEU A 15 -21.52 12.32 -21.52
CA LEU A 15 -21.20 13.73 -21.23
C LEU A 15 -21.87 14.24 -19.95
N ASP A 16 -22.25 13.35 -19.02
CA ASP A 16 -22.73 13.79 -17.71
C ASP A 16 -21.57 14.41 -16.91
N ALA A 17 -21.50 15.74 -16.93
CA ALA A 17 -20.49 16.52 -16.24
C ALA A 17 -20.42 16.19 -14.73
N GLY A 18 -21.54 15.80 -14.11
CA GLY A 18 -21.59 15.38 -12.71
C GLY A 18 -20.91 14.03 -12.49
N ALA A 19 -21.17 13.05 -13.37
CA ALA A 19 -20.53 11.74 -13.33
C ALA A 19 -19.03 11.83 -13.63
N ILE A 20 -18.64 12.60 -14.65
CA ILE A 20 -17.25 12.88 -15.02
C ILE A 20 -16.51 13.53 -13.84
N ARG A 21 -17.10 14.55 -13.20
CA ARG A 21 -16.48 15.21 -12.05
C ARG A 21 -16.27 14.27 -10.87
N LYS A 22 -17.21 13.36 -10.59
CA LYS A 22 -17.06 12.34 -9.53
C LYS A 22 -15.91 11.38 -9.84
N LEU A 23 -15.83 10.91 -11.09
CA LEU A 23 -14.72 10.05 -11.56
C LEU A 23 -13.37 10.77 -11.47
N LEU A 24 -13.28 12.00 -11.96
CA LEU A 24 -12.06 12.81 -11.89
C LEU A 24 -11.61 13.05 -10.45
N ASN A 25 -12.53 13.38 -9.55
CA ASN A 25 -12.19 13.56 -8.14
C ASN A 25 -11.68 12.27 -7.49
N ALA A 26 -12.28 11.12 -7.81
CA ALA A 26 -11.82 9.83 -7.32
C ALA A 26 -10.41 9.49 -7.82
N ASN A 27 -10.16 9.68 -9.12
CA ASN A 27 -8.84 9.48 -9.73
C ASN A 27 -7.79 10.44 -9.16
N PHE A 28 -8.14 11.70 -8.95
CA PHE A 28 -7.22 12.68 -8.37
C PHE A 28 -6.83 12.33 -6.93
N ASN A 29 -7.77 11.80 -6.13
CA ASN A 29 -7.46 11.31 -4.80
C ASN A 29 -6.49 10.11 -4.82
N LEU A 30 -6.70 9.17 -5.76
CA LEU A 30 -5.78 8.03 -5.96
C LEU A 30 -4.41 8.50 -6.47
N PHE A 31 -4.38 9.49 -7.36
CA PHE A 31 -3.14 10.09 -7.85
C PHE A 31 -2.32 10.68 -6.71
N ILE A 32 -2.94 11.46 -5.80
CA ILE A 32 -2.25 11.99 -4.62
C ILE A 32 -1.71 10.85 -3.75
N ARG A 33 -2.48 9.77 -3.54
CA ARG A 33 -2.02 8.61 -2.77
C ARG A 33 -0.73 8.04 -3.38
N THR A 34 -0.76 7.79 -4.69
CA THR A 34 0.39 7.24 -5.43
C THR A 34 1.57 8.19 -5.36
N LEU A 35 1.37 9.50 -5.51
CA LEU A 35 2.43 10.49 -5.39
C LEU A 35 3.07 10.49 -3.99
N CYS A 36 2.28 10.38 -2.93
CA CYS A 36 2.80 10.27 -1.56
C CYS A 36 3.63 8.99 -1.37
N LEU A 37 3.20 7.87 -1.96
CA LEU A 37 3.94 6.61 -1.90
C LEU A 37 5.28 6.72 -2.64
N ILE A 38 5.26 7.20 -3.88
CA ILE A 38 6.47 7.43 -4.68
C ILE A 38 7.40 8.38 -3.94
N PHE A 39 6.87 9.46 -3.37
CA PHE A 39 7.65 10.42 -2.59
C PHE A 39 8.28 9.79 -1.34
N SER A 40 7.57 8.92 -0.60
CA SER A 40 8.15 8.23 0.55
C SER A 40 9.37 7.37 0.18
N PHE A 41 9.30 6.62 -0.93
CA PHE A 41 10.44 5.85 -1.41
C PHE A 41 11.55 6.74 -1.99
N ALA A 42 11.21 7.83 -2.68
CA ALA A 42 12.19 8.80 -3.15
C ALA A 42 12.93 9.47 -1.97
N TRP A 43 12.21 9.80 -0.89
CA TRP A 43 12.78 10.34 0.34
C TRP A 43 13.70 9.33 1.03
N PHE A 44 13.27 8.06 1.12
CA PHE A 44 14.11 6.97 1.63
C PHE A 44 15.42 6.86 0.84
N THR A 45 15.35 6.86 -0.49
CA THR A 45 16.53 6.81 -1.37
C THR A 45 17.41 8.04 -1.18
N ASN A 46 16.83 9.23 -1.08
CA ASN A 46 17.57 10.46 -0.84
C ASN A 46 18.33 10.43 0.50
N ARG A 47 17.70 9.97 1.58
CA ARG A 47 18.36 9.82 2.89
C ARG A 47 19.40 8.71 2.88
N SER A 48 19.17 7.64 2.12
CA SER A 48 20.18 6.59 1.92
C SER A 48 21.44 7.13 1.23
N ALA A 49 21.29 8.02 0.24
CA ALA A 49 22.41 8.69 -0.42
C ALA A 49 23.18 9.61 0.54
N GLN A 50 22.49 10.31 1.43
CA GLN A 50 23.12 11.17 2.45
C GLN A 50 23.91 10.37 3.50
N LEU A 51 23.51 9.11 3.78
CA LEU A 51 24.28 8.20 4.63
C LEU A 51 25.54 7.65 3.92
N GLY A 52 25.61 7.75 2.59
CA GLY A 52 26.76 7.37 1.78
C GLY A 52 26.42 6.36 0.66
N ASP A 53 27.27 6.31 -0.36
CA ASP A 53 27.05 5.50 -1.56
C ASP A 53 26.85 4.01 -1.28
N LEU A 54 27.56 3.48 -0.27
CA LEU A 54 27.43 2.08 0.14
C LEU A 54 26.03 1.78 0.72
N TYR A 55 25.49 2.69 1.55
CA TYR A 55 24.14 2.56 2.09
C TYR A 55 23.10 2.69 0.99
N LEU A 56 23.27 3.66 0.07
CA LEU A 56 22.41 3.83 -1.09
C LEU A 56 22.33 2.54 -1.93
N ALA A 57 23.49 1.93 -2.25
CA ALA A 57 23.55 0.71 -3.03
C ALA A 57 22.90 -0.49 -2.30
N ALA A 58 23.21 -0.68 -1.01
CA ALA A 58 22.64 -1.77 -0.22
C ALA A 58 21.12 -1.63 -0.07
N ASN A 59 20.65 -0.42 0.22
CA ASN A 59 19.23 -0.13 0.34
C ASN A 59 18.49 -0.26 -0.99
N ALA A 60 19.09 0.09 -2.13
CA ALA A 60 18.47 -0.10 -3.44
C ALA A 60 18.15 -1.59 -3.71
N VAL A 61 19.09 -2.49 -3.38
CA VAL A 61 18.88 -3.94 -3.50
C VAL A 61 17.77 -4.43 -2.56
N LEU A 62 17.80 -4.00 -1.29
CA LEU A 62 16.79 -4.35 -0.30
C LEU A 62 15.39 -3.80 -0.64
N LEU A 63 15.30 -2.57 -1.13
CA LEU A 63 14.05 -1.97 -1.61
C LEU A 63 13.48 -2.71 -2.81
N HIS A 64 14.33 -3.28 -3.66
CA HIS A 64 13.86 -4.09 -4.77
C HIS A 64 13.24 -5.41 -4.28
N LEU A 65 13.81 -6.07 -3.26
CA LEU A 65 13.14 -7.19 -2.58
C LEU A 65 11.80 -6.74 -1.95
N GLN A 66 11.79 -5.61 -1.25
CA GLN A 66 10.54 -5.04 -0.70
C GLN A 66 9.49 -4.79 -1.80
N THR A 67 9.91 -4.35 -2.99
CA THR A 67 9.02 -4.10 -4.14
C THR A 67 8.43 -5.39 -4.70
N ILE A 68 9.22 -6.47 -4.78
CA ILE A 68 8.72 -7.81 -5.17
C ILE A 68 7.61 -8.25 -4.21
N SER A 69 7.83 -8.09 -2.90
CA SER A 69 6.80 -8.38 -1.90
C SER A 69 5.56 -7.51 -2.07
N ALA A 70 5.75 -6.21 -2.32
CA ALA A 70 4.65 -5.28 -2.54
C ALA A 70 3.75 -5.72 -3.72
N TYR A 71 4.34 -6.12 -4.85
CA TYR A 71 3.56 -6.63 -5.99
C TYR A 71 2.77 -7.90 -5.67
N ALA A 72 3.33 -8.82 -4.90
CA ALA A 72 2.61 -10.01 -4.47
C ALA A 72 1.41 -9.66 -3.57
N LEU A 73 1.59 -8.72 -2.64
CA LEU A 73 0.53 -8.26 -1.73
C LEU A 73 -0.53 -7.42 -2.46
N ASP A 74 -0.14 -6.59 -3.44
CA ASP A 74 -1.06 -5.82 -4.28
C ASP A 74 -2.02 -6.73 -5.07
N GLY A 75 -1.56 -7.91 -5.49
CA GLY A 75 -2.43 -8.91 -6.11
C GLY A 75 -3.61 -9.31 -5.22
N PHE A 76 -3.37 -9.49 -3.91
CA PHE A 76 -4.43 -9.78 -2.93
C PHE A 76 -5.29 -8.54 -2.64
N ALA A 77 -4.69 -7.35 -2.65
CA ALA A 77 -5.43 -6.10 -2.51
C ALA A 77 -6.45 -5.90 -3.64
N HIS A 78 -6.09 -6.20 -4.89
CA HIS A 78 -7.02 -6.13 -6.03
C HIS A 78 -8.13 -7.20 -5.98
N ALA A 79 -7.82 -8.39 -5.46
CA ALA A 79 -8.85 -9.39 -5.20
C ALA A 79 -9.84 -8.90 -4.14
N ALA A 80 -9.34 -8.32 -3.04
CA ALA A 80 -10.16 -7.72 -2.00
C ALA A 80 -11.00 -6.55 -2.55
N GLU A 81 -10.41 -5.67 -3.36
CA GLU A 81 -11.09 -4.56 -4.05
C GLU A 81 -12.31 -5.04 -4.83
N THR A 82 -12.14 -6.07 -5.66
CA THR A 82 -13.23 -6.62 -6.49
C THR A 82 -14.34 -7.21 -5.64
N LEU A 83 -13.99 -8.03 -4.64
CA LEU A 83 -14.97 -8.70 -3.78
C LEU A 83 -15.71 -7.72 -2.87
N VAL A 84 -15.00 -6.73 -2.31
CA VAL A 84 -15.57 -5.66 -1.48
C VAL A 84 -16.47 -4.77 -2.32
N GLY A 85 -16.03 -4.36 -3.52
CA GLY A 85 -16.84 -3.56 -4.43
C GLY A 85 -18.15 -4.24 -4.79
N ARG A 86 -18.12 -5.55 -5.02
CA ARG A 86 -19.34 -6.35 -5.22
C ARG A 86 -20.23 -6.36 -3.97
N ALA A 87 -19.68 -6.66 -2.80
CA ALA A 87 -20.46 -6.74 -1.55
C ALA A 87 -21.09 -5.39 -1.14
N VAL A 88 -20.36 -4.29 -1.33
CA VAL A 88 -20.85 -2.93 -1.12
C VAL A 88 -21.94 -2.59 -2.14
N GLY A 89 -21.75 -2.95 -3.42
CA GLY A 89 -22.74 -2.76 -4.47
C GLY A 89 -24.04 -3.54 -4.23
N GLU A 90 -23.94 -4.77 -3.71
CA GLU A 90 -25.09 -5.60 -3.32
C GLU A 90 -25.75 -5.15 -1.99
N ARG A 91 -25.16 -4.18 -1.26
CA ARG A 91 -25.59 -3.72 0.07
C ARG A 91 -25.69 -4.85 1.11
N LYS A 92 -24.91 -5.91 0.98
CA LYS A 92 -24.95 -7.05 1.90
C LYS A 92 -23.84 -6.95 2.94
N ARG A 93 -24.19 -6.48 4.13
CA ARG A 93 -23.23 -6.34 5.25
C ARG A 93 -22.52 -7.65 5.62
N SER A 94 -23.28 -8.75 5.70
CA SER A 94 -22.73 -10.06 6.05
C SER A 94 -21.71 -10.54 5.01
N ALA A 95 -22.00 -10.34 3.72
CA ALA A 95 -21.07 -10.66 2.64
C ALA A 95 -19.80 -9.81 2.73
N LEU A 96 -19.94 -8.50 2.97
CA LEU A 96 -18.80 -7.59 3.15
C LEU A 96 -17.86 -8.04 4.28
N LEU A 97 -18.41 -8.33 5.46
CA LEU A 97 -17.62 -8.75 6.62
C LEU A 97 -16.92 -10.09 6.37
N THR A 98 -17.61 -11.02 5.72
CA THR A 98 -17.05 -12.33 5.34
C THR A 98 -15.90 -12.15 4.35
N THR A 99 -16.10 -11.32 3.31
CA THR A 99 -15.06 -10.98 2.34
C THR A 99 -13.84 -10.37 3.02
N ILE A 100 -14.02 -9.37 3.89
CA ILE A 100 -12.91 -8.72 4.60
C ILE A 100 -12.15 -9.76 5.43
N ARG A 101 -12.85 -10.61 6.18
CA ARG A 101 -12.21 -11.63 7.04
C ARG A 101 -11.41 -12.65 6.22
N VAL A 102 -12.01 -13.21 5.16
CA VAL A 102 -11.39 -14.26 4.35
C VAL A 102 -10.21 -13.70 3.54
N SER A 103 -10.38 -12.54 2.91
CA SER A 103 -9.28 -11.91 2.15
C SER A 103 -8.12 -11.50 3.05
N THR A 104 -8.40 -10.97 4.26
CA THR A 104 -7.36 -10.63 5.24
C THR A 104 -6.60 -11.87 5.72
N LEU A 105 -7.30 -12.99 5.97
CA LEU A 105 -6.66 -14.25 6.35
C LEU A 105 -5.68 -14.73 5.27
N TRP A 106 -6.11 -14.74 4.00
CA TRP A 106 -5.25 -15.14 2.89
C TRP A 106 -4.08 -14.20 2.68
N ALA A 107 -4.30 -12.88 2.78
CA ALA A 107 -3.25 -11.89 2.71
C ALA A 107 -2.18 -12.14 3.81
N LEU A 108 -2.60 -12.44 5.04
CA LEU A 108 -1.70 -12.76 6.15
C LEU A 108 -0.92 -14.06 5.93
N ILE A 109 -1.57 -15.10 5.41
CA ILE A 109 -0.90 -16.36 5.07
C ILE A 109 0.18 -16.10 4.03
N VAL A 110 -0.15 -15.37 2.96
CA VAL A 110 0.80 -15.07 1.88
C VAL A 110 1.94 -14.19 2.36
N SER A 111 1.66 -13.12 3.13
CA SER A 111 2.72 -12.28 3.69
C SER A 111 3.67 -13.06 4.61
N SER A 112 3.12 -14.03 5.36
CA SER A 112 3.91 -14.92 6.22
C SER A 112 4.79 -15.87 5.39
N ILE A 113 4.25 -16.43 4.32
CA ILE A 113 5.01 -17.27 3.37
C ILE A 113 6.14 -16.46 2.73
N ILE A 114 5.87 -15.24 2.25
CA ILE A 114 6.89 -14.38 1.65
C ILE A 114 7.99 -14.06 2.68
N SER A 115 7.61 -13.70 3.90
CA SER A 115 8.55 -13.42 4.98
C SER A 115 9.41 -14.66 5.30
N LEU A 116 8.81 -15.84 5.33
CA LEU A 116 9.52 -17.11 5.55
C LEU A 116 10.49 -17.42 4.39
N ILE A 117 10.08 -17.17 3.14
CA ILE A 117 10.95 -17.31 1.97
C ILE A 117 12.15 -16.38 2.13
N TYR A 118 11.96 -15.10 2.47
CA TYR A 118 13.07 -14.17 2.68
C TYR A 118 13.96 -14.55 3.86
N LEU A 119 13.40 -15.10 4.93
CA LEU A 119 14.19 -15.58 6.07
C LEU A 119 15.14 -16.70 5.66
N ILE A 120 14.69 -17.62 4.79
CA ILE A 120 15.46 -18.80 4.38
C ILE A 120 16.40 -18.47 3.21
N THR A 121 15.91 -17.74 2.20
CA THR A 121 16.60 -17.54 0.92
C THR A 121 17.09 -16.12 0.69
N GLY A 122 16.75 -15.16 1.56
CA GLY A 122 17.05 -13.73 1.34
C GLY A 122 18.53 -13.45 1.11
N SER A 123 19.42 -14.08 1.88
CA SER A 123 20.87 -13.97 1.67
C SER A 123 21.34 -14.46 0.30
N HIS A 124 20.68 -15.48 -0.26
CA HIS A 124 20.97 -15.99 -1.61
C HIS A 124 20.39 -15.06 -2.68
N LEU A 125 19.17 -14.55 -2.47
CA LEU A 125 18.54 -13.58 -3.36
C LEU A 125 19.41 -12.32 -3.53
N LEU A 126 20.02 -11.82 -2.45
CA LEU A 126 20.94 -10.68 -2.52
C LEU A 126 22.12 -10.93 -3.49
N ASN A 127 22.66 -12.15 -3.52
CA ASN A 127 23.77 -12.51 -4.42
C ASN A 127 23.36 -12.54 -5.90
N TRP A 128 22.07 -12.66 -6.22
CA TRP A 128 21.59 -12.55 -7.61
C TRP A 128 21.45 -11.10 -8.07
N MET A 129 21.38 -10.16 -7.14
CA MET A 129 21.12 -8.75 -7.43
C MET A 129 22.41 -7.94 -7.52
N THR A 130 23.47 -8.35 -6.82
CA THR A 130 24.77 -7.69 -6.88
C THR A 130 25.91 -8.66 -6.56
N ASN A 131 27.06 -8.41 -7.17
CA ASN A 131 28.31 -9.14 -6.92
C ASN A 131 29.29 -8.32 -6.06
N HIS A 132 28.92 -7.11 -5.63
CA HIS A 132 29.80 -6.25 -4.84
C HIS A 132 29.82 -6.71 -3.37
N SER A 133 30.99 -7.15 -2.88
CA SER A 133 31.15 -7.73 -1.55
C SER A 133 30.62 -6.83 -0.43
N ASP A 134 31.01 -5.54 -0.45
CA ASP A 134 30.68 -4.62 0.64
C ASP A 134 29.18 -4.32 0.69
N VAL A 135 28.53 -4.21 -0.49
CA VAL A 135 27.08 -4.04 -0.61
C VAL A 135 26.35 -5.27 -0.05
N LEU A 136 26.83 -6.47 -0.35
CA LEU A 136 26.24 -7.72 0.17
C LEU A 136 26.37 -7.83 1.68
N ILE A 137 27.54 -7.48 2.25
CA ILE A 137 27.76 -7.51 3.70
C ILE A 137 26.76 -6.56 4.38
N LEU A 138 26.65 -5.33 3.89
CA LEU A 138 25.74 -4.34 4.45
C LEU A 138 24.27 -4.73 4.25
N ALA A 139 23.88 -5.17 3.05
CA ALA A 139 22.52 -5.58 2.77
C ALA A 139 22.07 -6.77 3.64
N ARG A 140 22.95 -7.75 3.88
CA ARG A 140 22.67 -8.87 4.80
C ARG A 140 22.44 -8.40 6.23
N ALA A 141 23.16 -7.38 6.69
CA ALA A 141 22.96 -6.81 8.02
C ALA A 141 21.57 -6.15 8.20
N TYR A 142 21.01 -5.57 7.13
CA TYR A 142 19.69 -4.93 7.14
C TYR A 142 18.55 -5.82 6.60
N LEU A 143 18.86 -7.01 6.09
CA LEU A 143 17.89 -7.99 5.59
C LEU A 143 16.74 -8.31 6.58
N PRO A 144 16.95 -8.38 7.91
CA PRO A 144 15.86 -8.62 8.86
C PRO A 144 14.69 -7.65 8.73
N TRP A 145 14.93 -6.38 8.36
CA TRP A 145 13.86 -5.40 8.13
C TRP A 145 12.98 -5.76 6.93
N VAL A 146 13.60 -6.28 5.86
CA VAL A 146 12.89 -6.74 4.66
C VAL A 146 12.15 -8.05 4.96
N VAL A 147 12.71 -8.92 5.80
CA VAL A 147 12.06 -10.18 6.22
C VAL A 147 10.75 -9.90 6.98
N ILE A 148 10.73 -8.94 7.89
CA ILE A 148 9.50 -8.59 8.63
C ILE A 148 8.56 -7.66 7.84
N GLY A 149 9.07 -7.02 6.79
CA GLY A 149 8.36 -6.04 5.97
C GLY A 149 7.00 -6.50 5.43
N PRO A 150 6.86 -7.70 4.83
CA PRO A 150 5.57 -8.19 4.34
C PRO A 150 4.51 -8.34 5.43
N ILE A 151 4.86 -8.90 6.60
CA ILE A 151 3.93 -9.09 7.73
C ILE A 151 3.43 -7.74 8.27
N ILE A 152 4.29 -6.72 8.29
CA ILE A 152 3.92 -5.39 8.77
C ILE A 152 3.10 -4.64 7.73
N SER A 153 3.51 -4.72 6.46
CA SER A 153 2.91 -3.92 5.40
C SER A 153 1.58 -4.46 4.88
N VAL A 154 1.33 -5.78 4.98
CA VAL A 154 0.10 -6.45 4.49
C VAL A 154 -1.19 -5.76 4.91
N TRP A 155 -1.25 -5.22 6.13
CA TRP A 155 -2.42 -4.50 6.63
C TRP A 155 -2.74 -3.26 5.81
N SER A 156 -1.72 -2.50 5.41
CA SER A 156 -1.90 -1.30 4.58
C SER A 156 -2.35 -1.66 3.16
N PHE A 157 -1.81 -2.72 2.56
CA PHE A 157 -2.22 -3.23 1.25
C PHE A 157 -3.65 -3.75 1.26
N GLN A 158 -3.99 -4.56 2.26
CA GLN A 158 -5.32 -5.13 2.43
C GLN A 158 -6.38 -4.04 2.63
N LEU A 159 -6.10 -3.04 3.47
CA LEU A 159 -6.98 -1.90 3.67
C LEU A 159 -7.08 -1.03 2.41
N ASP A 160 -6.00 -0.86 1.66
CA ASP A 160 -6.06 -0.15 0.38
C ASP A 160 -7.07 -0.82 -0.57
N GLY A 161 -7.00 -2.13 -0.74
CA GLY A 161 -7.96 -2.89 -1.55
C GLY A 161 -9.41 -2.70 -1.09
N ILE A 162 -9.67 -2.81 0.23
CA ILE A 162 -11.00 -2.61 0.81
C ILE A 162 -11.54 -1.21 0.53
N PHE A 163 -10.72 -0.17 0.68
CA PHE A 163 -11.15 1.21 0.50
C PHE A 163 -11.35 1.59 -0.96
N ILE A 164 -10.51 1.09 -1.86
CA ILE A 164 -10.71 1.27 -3.31
C ILE A 164 -12.01 0.57 -3.72
N GLY A 165 -12.23 -0.68 -3.29
CA GLY A 165 -13.45 -1.44 -3.57
C GLY A 165 -14.70 -0.73 -3.05
N ALA A 166 -14.62 -0.12 -1.87
CA ALA A 166 -15.70 0.69 -1.30
C ALA A 166 -15.81 2.10 -1.91
N THR A 167 -14.97 2.47 -2.88
CA THR A 167 -14.89 3.79 -3.54
C THR A 167 -14.64 4.98 -2.58
N ARG A 168 -13.99 4.72 -1.43
CA ARG A 168 -13.69 5.71 -0.38
C ARG A 168 -12.32 6.37 -0.56
N THR A 169 -12.10 6.93 -1.75
CA THR A 169 -10.79 7.48 -2.14
C THR A 169 -10.39 8.75 -1.38
N ARG A 170 -11.35 9.53 -0.88
CA ARG A 170 -11.06 10.74 -0.09
C ARG A 170 -10.43 10.38 1.27
N GLU A 171 -10.97 9.37 1.93
CA GLU A 171 -10.45 8.84 3.18
C GLU A 171 -9.05 8.26 2.99
N MET A 172 -8.82 7.51 1.89
CA MET A 172 -7.49 7.01 1.55
C MET A 172 -6.46 8.12 1.38
N ARG A 173 -6.80 9.18 0.63
CA ARG A 173 -5.91 10.32 0.44
C ARG A 173 -5.53 10.96 1.77
N ASN A 174 -6.50 11.21 2.64
CA ASN A 174 -6.25 11.84 3.93
C ASN A 174 -5.38 10.95 4.84
N ALA A 175 -5.67 9.65 4.89
CA ALA A 175 -4.87 8.67 5.63
C ALA A 175 -3.42 8.65 5.13
N MET A 176 -3.23 8.70 3.82
CA MET A 176 -1.91 8.72 3.20
C MET A 176 -1.10 9.97 3.53
N LEU A 177 -1.73 11.15 3.49
CA LEU A 177 -1.07 12.42 3.84
C LEU A 177 -0.63 12.46 5.30
N ILE A 178 -1.49 11.99 6.22
CA ILE A 178 -1.16 11.89 7.65
C ILE A 178 -0.01 10.90 7.86
N SER A 179 -0.07 9.74 7.21
CA SER A 179 0.97 8.71 7.31
C SER A 179 2.30 9.19 6.76
N LEU A 180 2.29 9.94 5.65
CA LEU A 180 3.50 10.54 5.09
C LEU A 180 4.10 11.58 6.05
N GLY A 181 3.28 12.44 6.65
CA GLY A 181 3.75 13.39 7.66
C GLY A 181 4.41 12.68 8.84
N GLY A 182 3.79 11.62 9.36
CA GLY A 182 4.37 10.81 10.44
C GLY A 182 5.66 10.08 10.04
N TYR A 183 5.73 9.59 8.79
CA TYR A 183 6.94 8.99 8.24
C TYR A 183 8.13 9.97 8.20
N LEU A 184 7.91 11.18 7.68
CA LEU A 184 8.97 12.19 7.59
C LEU A 184 9.49 12.57 8.97
N LEU A 185 8.59 12.78 9.93
CA LEU A 185 8.97 13.05 11.32
C LEU A 185 9.76 11.89 11.93
N ALA A 186 9.37 10.64 11.66
CA ALA A 186 10.08 9.47 12.16
C ALA A 186 11.48 9.33 11.56
N VAL A 187 11.65 9.63 10.27
CA VAL A 187 12.96 9.63 9.61
C VAL A 187 13.88 10.64 10.28
N GLU A 188 13.46 11.90 10.40
CA GLU A 188 14.31 12.94 11.00
C GLU A 188 14.60 12.66 12.48
N ALA A 189 13.64 12.13 13.24
CA ALA A 189 13.84 11.81 14.65
C ALA A 189 14.76 10.61 14.91
N SER A 190 14.82 9.64 13.98
CA SER A 190 15.52 8.37 14.20
C SER A 190 16.87 8.26 13.49
N ILE A 191 17.09 9.04 12.43
CA ILE A 191 18.27 8.88 11.58
C ILE A 191 19.58 9.26 12.29
N ASP A 192 19.60 10.32 13.10
CA ASP A 192 20.80 10.72 13.84
C ASP A 192 21.14 9.73 14.96
N LEU A 193 20.12 9.04 15.50
CA LEU A 193 20.25 8.10 16.62
C LEU A 193 20.62 6.68 16.15
N ALA A 194 20.00 6.22 15.07
CA ALA A 194 20.04 4.82 14.64
C ALA A 194 20.53 4.64 13.19
N HIS A 195 20.92 5.72 12.51
CA HIS A 195 21.41 5.71 11.12
C HIS A 195 20.45 4.93 10.21
N ASN A 196 20.96 3.97 9.43
CA ASN A 196 20.15 3.20 8.50
C ASN A 196 19.09 2.31 9.18
N HIS A 197 19.26 1.91 10.44
CA HIS A 197 18.19 1.22 11.18
C HIS A 197 17.01 2.15 11.43
N GLY A 198 17.26 3.43 11.74
CA GLY A 198 16.23 4.44 11.88
C GLY A 198 15.44 4.64 10.58
N LEU A 199 16.14 4.62 9.45
CA LEU A 199 15.53 4.76 8.13
C LEU A 199 14.57 3.59 7.79
N TRP A 200 15.00 2.35 8.01
CA TRP A 200 14.17 1.15 7.83
C TRP A 200 13.00 1.09 8.82
N LEU A 201 13.25 1.40 10.10
CA LEU A 201 12.20 1.48 11.11
C LEU A 201 11.12 2.49 10.71
N SER A 202 11.52 3.67 10.24
CA SER A 202 10.60 4.71 9.77
C SER A 202 9.77 4.23 8.58
N LEU A 203 10.36 3.50 7.64
CA LEU A 203 9.63 2.93 6.51
C LEU A 203 8.58 1.89 6.96
N LEU A 204 8.91 1.04 7.94
CA LEU A 204 7.93 0.10 8.49
C LEU A 204 6.84 0.82 9.28
N LEU A 205 7.21 1.84 10.05
CA LEU A 205 6.25 2.70 10.75
C LEU A 205 5.31 3.38 9.76
N PHE A 206 5.77 3.81 8.59
CA PHE A 206 4.91 4.36 7.55
C PHE A 206 3.81 3.38 7.13
N PHE A 207 4.13 2.10 6.92
CA PHE A 207 3.11 1.09 6.63
C PHE A 207 2.14 0.87 7.80
N VAL A 208 2.64 0.88 9.04
CA VAL A 208 1.80 0.79 10.24
C VAL A 208 0.86 1.99 10.34
N LEU A 209 1.37 3.22 10.17
CA LEU A 209 0.57 4.44 10.20
C LEU A 209 -0.51 4.42 9.12
N ARG A 210 -0.20 3.94 7.92
CA ARG A 210 -1.20 3.74 6.86
C ARG A 210 -2.30 2.79 7.29
N ALA A 211 -1.92 1.63 7.85
CA ALA A 211 -2.89 0.66 8.33
C ALA A 211 -3.77 1.24 9.46
N LEU A 212 -3.18 1.92 10.44
CA LEU A 212 -3.91 2.51 11.56
C LEU A 212 -4.86 3.64 11.10
N THR A 213 -4.36 4.57 10.30
CA THR A 213 -5.15 5.70 9.81
C THR A 213 -6.29 5.28 8.90
N LEU A 214 -6.11 4.25 8.06
CA LEU A 214 -7.22 3.66 7.29
C LEU A 214 -8.18 2.88 8.17
N SER A 215 -7.68 2.10 9.13
CA SER A 215 -8.53 1.34 10.07
C SER A 215 -9.49 2.26 10.84
N PHE A 216 -9.06 3.48 11.18
CA PHE A 216 -9.93 4.49 11.78
C PHE A 216 -11.17 4.83 10.93
N TYR A 217 -11.05 4.81 9.60
CA TYR A 217 -12.17 5.07 8.69
C TYR A 217 -13.00 3.82 8.35
N LEU A 218 -12.52 2.61 8.64
CA LEU A 218 -13.16 1.34 8.27
C LEU A 218 -14.61 1.20 8.80
N PRO A 219 -14.94 1.61 10.04
CA PRO A 219 -16.32 1.55 10.54
C PRO A 219 -17.32 2.32 9.68
N ARG A 220 -16.89 3.38 8.98
CA ARG A 220 -17.76 4.17 8.11
C ARG A 220 -18.18 3.40 6.86
N ILE A 221 -17.34 2.49 6.35
CA ILE A 221 -17.67 1.61 5.23
C ILE A 221 -18.75 0.62 5.69
N ILE A 222 -18.52 -0.03 6.83
CA ILE A 222 -19.42 -1.04 7.41
C ILE A 222 -20.79 -0.43 7.72
N ALA A 223 -20.84 0.81 8.23
CA ALA A 223 -22.08 1.51 8.55
C ALA A 223 -22.92 1.87 7.30
N THR A 224 -22.28 2.11 6.15
CA THR A 224 -23.02 2.44 4.91
C THR A 224 -23.61 1.23 4.18
N THR A 225 -23.27 0.01 4.60
CA THR A 225 -23.82 -1.23 4.03
C THR A 225 -24.89 -1.77 5.00
N HIS A 226 -26.14 -1.34 4.81
CA HIS A 226 -27.32 -1.80 5.55
C HIS A 226 -27.98 -3.00 4.87
#